data_AF-A0A6N0BKH6-F1
#
_entry.id   AF-A0A6N0BKH6-F1
#
_cell.length_a   1.000
_cell.length_b   1.000
_cell.length_c   1.000
_cell.angle_alpha   90.00
_cell.angle_beta   90.00
_cell.angle_gamma   90.00
#
_symmetry.space_group_name_H-M   'P 1'
#
loop_
_entity.id
_entity.type
_entity.pdbx_description
1 polymer ?
#
loop_
_entity_poly.entity_id
_entity_poly.type
_entity_poly.pdbx_seq_one_letter_code
_entity_poly.pdbx_strand_id
1 'polypeptide(L)'
;MKPTTRKLLLAGLAVVSVFSAAAVIAGGPACDGHGGGRAGMSHGMSGQGPRHASFAPEERATRHLDELKSTLKLQAAQEGAWNAFAAAAQEQAKTMGKARDEMHGKQVQTTPERMDLARKLAREREQGMDKVAQAMKALYETLTPEQRKVLDQQHGGRMGGHRMHG
;
A
#
# COMPACT_ATOMS: atom_id res chain seq x y z
N MET A 1 15.88 52.26 2.52
CA MET A 1 14.56 51.87 1.99
C MET A 1 14.30 50.41 2.36
N LYS A 2 13.39 50.15 3.29
CA LYS A 2 12.65 48.89 3.50
C LYS A 2 11.20 49.22 3.13
N PRO A 3 10.33 48.30 2.65
CA PRO A 3 10.04 47.00 3.29
C PRO A 3 9.71 45.89 2.25
N THR A 4 9.22 44.67 2.50
CA THR A 4 8.38 44.10 3.57
C THR A 4 8.45 42.56 3.51
N THR A 5 8.67 41.92 4.65
CA THR A 5 8.37 40.52 4.92
C THR A 5 6.85 40.33 5.02
N ARG A 6 6.27 39.36 4.29
CA ARG A 6 4.87 38.95 4.47
C ARG A 6 4.77 37.89 5.57
N LYS A 7 4.24 38.30 6.71
CA LYS A 7 3.69 37.43 7.75
C LYS A 7 2.26 37.06 7.34
N LEU A 8 1.92 35.77 7.36
CA LEU A 8 0.55 35.29 7.38
C LEU A 8 0.31 34.65 8.74
N LEU A 9 -0.74 35.14 9.42
CA LEU A 9 -1.17 34.78 10.75
C LEU A 9 -2.45 33.91 10.68
N LEU A 10 -2.61 33.07 11.70
CA LEU A 10 -3.86 32.68 12.40
C LEU A 10 -4.83 31.65 11.79
N ALA A 11 -4.94 30.50 12.47
CA ALA A 11 -6.13 29.90 13.12
C ALA A 11 -5.73 28.48 13.59
N GLY A 12 -5.98 27.93 14.78
CA GLY A 12 -7.02 28.12 15.79
C GLY A 12 -7.90 26.84 15.88
N LEU A 13 -8.08 26.30 17.10
CA LEU A 13 -8.89 25.13 17.54
C LEU A 13 -8.31 23.70 17.34
N ALA A 14 -8.56 22.68 18.17
CA ALA A 14 -8.98 22.53 19.57
C ALA A 14 -9.06 21.01 19.89
N VAL A 15 -8.64 20.63 21.11
CA VAL A 15 -9.18 19.58 22.00
C VAL A 15 -9.12 18.09 21.63
N VAL A 16 -8.25 17.40 22.39
CA VAL A 16 -8.38 16.13 23.16
C VAL A 16 -9.41 15.07 22.70
N SER A 17 -8.90 13.85 22.50
CA SER A 17 -9.63 12.63 22.88
C SER A 17 -8.66 11.56 23.38
N VAL A 18 -8.74 11.24 24.68
CA VAL A 18 -8.07 10.11 25.33
C VAL A 18 -8.82 8.84 24.94
N PHE A 19 -8.15 7.89 24.28
CA PHE A 19 -8.67 6.53 24.13
C PHE A 19 -8.13 5.66 25.26
N SER A 20 -8.98 5.39 26.25
CA SER A 20 -8.80 4.27 27.17
C SER A 20 -9.43 3.03 26.54
N ALA A 21 -8.65 1.98 26.34
CA ALA A 21 -9.19 0.64 26.04
C ALA A 21 -8.74 -0.31 27.16
N ALA A 22 -9.74 -0.77 27.92
CA ALA A 22 -9.60 -1.73 28.99
C ALA A 22 -9.16 -3.10 28.48
N ALA A 23 -8.28 -3.74 29.25
CA ALA A 23 -7.95 -5.15 29.10
C ALA A 23 -9.16 -6.02 29.47
N VAL A 24 -9.53 -6.95 28.58
CA VAL A 24 -10.32 -8.13 28.92
C VAL A 24 -9.48 -9.35 28.61
N ILE A 25 -9.02 -9.98 29.69
CA ILE A 25 -8.40 -11.30 29.73
C ILE A 25 -9.51 -12.21 30.27
N ALA A 26 -10.08 -13.09 29.45
CA ALA A 26 -10.83 -14.25 29.93
C ALA A 26 -11.20 -15.17 28.77
N GLY A 27 -10.89 -16.46 28.92
CA GLY A 27 -11.51 -17.53 28.14
C GLY A 27 -10.50 -18.45 27.44
N GLY A 28 -10.04 -19.47 28.18
CA GLY A 28 -9.16 -20.54 27.71
C GLY A 28 -9.81 -21.52 26.72
N PRO A 29 -9.11 -22.63 26.40
CA PRO A 29 -9.33 -23.42 25.20
C PRO A 29 -10.47 -24.42 25.36
N ALA A 30 -11.45 -24.38 24.46
CA ALA A 30 -12.36 -25.49 24.22
C ALA A 30 -11.79 -26.36 23.11
N CYS A 31 -10.98 -27.33 23.49
CA CYS A 31 -10.59 -28.46 22.67
C CYS A 31 -11.70 -29.52 22.72
N ASP A 32 -12.69 -29.41 21.83
CA ASP A 32 -13.65 -30.49 21.56
C ASP A 32 -14.10 -30.41 20.10
N GLY A 33 -13.63 -31.36 19.30
CA GLY A 33 -13.86 -31.35 17.85
C GLY A 33 -13.44 -32.63 17.16
N HIS A 34 -14.13 -33.72 17.51
CA HIS A 34 -14.57 -34.81 16.64
C HIS A 34 -13.76 -35.10 15.36
N GLY A 35 -13.10 -36.27 15.36
CA GLY A 35 -13.48 -37.37 14.46
C GLY A 35 -13.24 -37.21 12.95
N GLY A 36 -12.20 -37.91 12.47
CA GLY A 36 -12.29 -38.82 11.31
C GLY A 36 -12.66 -38.23 9.94
N GLY A 37 -11.69 -38.21 9.02
CA GLY A 37 -12.01 -38.05 7.59
C GLY A 37 -10.83 -37.67 6.71
N ARG A 38 -9.94 -38.63 6.45
CA ARG A 38 -9.07 -38.58 5.26
C ARG A 38 -9.94 -38.85 4.03
N ALA A 39 -10.07 -37.88 3.13
CA ALA A 39 -10.16 -38.06 1.67
C ALA A 39 -10.76 -36.79 1.04
N GLY A 40 -9.89 -35.99 0.42
CA GLY A 40 -10.30 -34.79 -0.31
C GLY A 40 -9.13 -34.22 -1.08
N MET A 41 -8.37 -35.06 -1.81
CA MET A 41 -7.50 -34.58 -2.88
C MET A 41 -8.39 -34.09 -4.03
N SER A 42 -8.95 -32.89 -3.90
CA SER A 42 -9.24 -32.07 -5.09
C SER A 42 -8.00 -31.22 -5.37
N HIS A 43 -7.04 -31.82 -6.09
CA HIS A 43 -6.15 -31.00 -6.90
C HIS A 43 -7.05 -30.30 -7.92
N GLY A 44 -7.50 -29.10 -7.56
CA GLY A 44 -8.11 -28.16 -8.48
C GLY A 44 -7.12 -27.95 -9.60
N MET A 45 -7.36 -28.64 -10.70
CA MET A 45 -6.65 -28.50 -11.97
C MET A 45 -6.65 -27.01 -12.27
N SER A 46 -5.45 -26.46 -12.22
CA SER A 46 -5.14 -25.06 -12.41
C SER A 46 -5.69 -24.62 -13.76
N GLY A 47 -6.89 -24.02 -13.73
CA GLY A 47 -7.43 -23.29 -14.85
C GLY A 47 -6.46 -22.17 -15.16
N GLN A 48 -5.63 -22.36 -16.18
CA GLN A 48 -4.99 -21.28 -16.91
C GLN A 48 -6.10 -20.45 -17.58
N GLY A 49 -6.81 -19.64 -16.78
CA GLY A 49 -7.48 -18.45 -17.29
C GLY A 49 -6.44 -17.54 -17.94
N PRO A 50 -6.85 -16.65 -18.87
CA PRO A 50 -5.95 -15.84 -19.66
C PRO A 50 -4.90 -15.23 -18.75
N ARG A 51 -3.63 -15.60 -19.00
CA ARG A 51 -2.45 -15.13 -18.26
C ARG A 51 -2.69 -13.67 -17.93
N HIS A 52 -2.96 -13.33 -16.65
CA HIS A 52 -2.99 -11.95 -16.22
C HIS A 52 -1.73 -11.34 -16.81
N ALA A 53 -1.89 -10.40 -17.75
CA ALA A 53 -0.76 -9.71 -18.34
C ALA A 53 0.07 -9.23 -17.16
N SER A 54 1.20 -9.88 -16.93
CA SER A 54 1.97 -9.71 -15.70
C SER A 54 2.78 -8.45 -15.94
N PHE A 55 2.08 -7.31 -16.03
CA PHE A 55 2.66 -6.00 -16.23
C PHE A 55 3.75 -5.83 -15.19
N ALA A 56 4.91 -5.38 -15.66
CA ALA A 56 6.03 -5.09 -14.78
C ALA A 56 5.52 -4.15 -13.66
N PRO A 57 5.98 -4.31 -12.41
CA PRO A 57 5.57 -3.42 -11.31
C PRO A 57 5.61 -1.93 -11.67
N GLU A 58 6.58 -1.53 -12.48
CA GLU A 58 6.81 -0.18 -12.99
C GLU A 58 5.71 0.27 -13.96
N GLU A 59 5.29 -0.59 -14.88
CA GLU A 59 4.19 -0.28 -15.83
C GLU A 59 2.87 -0.11 -15.08
N ARG A 60 2.62 -0.96 -14.07
CA ARG A 60 1.43 -0.84 -13.22
C ARG A 60 1.43 0.45 -12.43
N ALA A 61 2.58 0.81 -11.85
CA ALA A 61 2.72 2.06 -11.11
C ALA A 61 2.51 3.27 -12.03
N THR A 62 3.09 3.25 -13.23
CA THR A 62 2.93 4.34 -14.21
C THR A 62 1.46 4.53 -14.60
N ARG A 63 0.77 3.44 -14.99
CA ARG A 63 -0.66 3.51 -15.33
C ARG A 63 -1.50 4.05 -14.17
N HIS A 64 -1.27 3.55 -12.96
CA HIS A 64 -2.01 4.01 -11.78
C HIS A 64 -1.75 5.49 -11.47
N LEU A 65 -0.51 5.96 -11.64
CA LEU A 65 -0.16 7.36 -11.44
C LEU A 65 -0.84 8.25 -12.49
N ASP A 66 -0.86 7.84 -13.77
CA ASP A 66 -1.52 8.59 -14.84
C ASP A 66 -3.03 8.70 -14.61
N GLU A 67 -3.67 7.57 -14.26
CA GLU A 67 -5.10 7.51 -13.91
C GLU A 67 -5.41 8.42 -12.72
N LEU A 68 -4.60 8.34 -11.66
CA LEU A 68 -4.78 9.15 -10.45
C LEU A 68 -4.59 10.65 -10.75
N LYS A 69 -3.56 11.02 -11.52
CA LYS A 69 -3.31 12.42 -11.90
C LYS A 69 -4.48 13.01 -12.67
N SER A 70 -4.99 12.26 -13.65
CA SER A 70 -6.14 12.65 -14.46
C SER A 70 -7.39 12.84 -13.61
N THR A 71 -7.62 11.95 -12.65
CA THR A 71 -8.80 12.00 -11.77
C THR A 71 -8.73 13.18 -10.79
N LEU A 72 -7.56 13.46 -10.22
CA LEU A 72 -7.38 14.54 -9.24
C LEU A 72 -7.46 15.95 -9.85
N LYS A 73 -7.23 16.10 -11.16
CA LYS A 73 -7.24 17.40 -11.87
C LYS A 73 -6.44 18.45 -11.09
N LEU A 74 -5.16 18.17 -10.89
CA LEU A 74 -4.28 18.97 -10.04
C LEU A 74 -4.10 20.40 -10.57
N GLN A 75 -3.97 21.33 -9.62
CA GLN A 75 -3.61 22.71 -9.88
C GLN A 75 -2.10 22.88 -9.91
N ALA A 76 -1.59 23.94 -10.54
CA ALA A 76 -0.14 24.19 -10.64
C ALA A 76 0.57 24.23 -9.27
N ALA A 77 -0.10 24.71 -8.22
CA ALA A 77 0.45 24.73 -6.86
C ALA A 77 0.63 23.33 -6.24
N GLN A 78 -0.06 22.31 -6.76
CA GLN A 78 -0.07 20.95 -6.23
C GLN A 78 0.90 20.01 -6.99
N GLU A 79 1.33 20.41 -8.20
CA GLU A 79 2.21 19.61 -9.06
C GLU A 79 3.54 19.25 -8.39
N GLY A 80 4.08 20.12 -7.55
CA GLY A 80 5.31 19.84 -6.79
C GLY A 80 5.16 18.64 -5.85
N ALA A 81 4.08 18.62 -5.06
CA ALA A 81 3.80 17.52 -4.13
C ALA A 81 3.44 16.23 -4.88
N TRP A 82 2.72 16.35 -6.01
CA TRP A 82 2.43 15.23 -6.89
C TRP A 82 3.70 14.57 -7.44
N ASN A 83 4.64 15.38 -7.95
CA ASN A 83 5.89 14.85 -8.52
C ASN A 83 6.72 14.11 -7.47
N ALA A 84 6.75 14.59 -6.23
CA ALA A 84 7.41 13.89 -5.12
C ALA A 84 6.75 12.53 -4.81
N PHE A 85 5.41 12.49 -4.77
CA PHE A 85 4.67 11.25 -4.59
C PHE A 85 4.88 10.27 -5.75
N ALA A 86 4.77 10.73 -6.99
CA ALA A 86 4.96 9.91 -8.18
C ALA A 86 6.37 9.32 -8.23
N ALA A 87 7.40 10.12 -7.91
CA ALA A 87 8.78 9.65 -7.85
C ALA A 87 8.97 8.55 -6.78
N ALA A 88 8.43 8.74 -5.58
CA ALA A 88 8.48 7.74 -4.51
C ALA A 88 7.76 6.43 -4.92
N ALA A 89 6.59 6.55 -5.54
CA ALA A 89 5.82 5.40 -6.01
C ALA A 89 6.56 4.63 -7.14
N GLN A 90 7.18 5.35 -8.07
CA GLN A 90 7.99 4.74 -9.13
C GLN A 90 9.28 4.09 -8.60
N GLU A 91 9.95 4.72 -7.64
CA GLU A 91 11.13 4.13 -6.98
C GLU A 91 10.75 2.80 -6.31
N GLN A 92 9.64 2.79 -5.57
CA GLN A 92 9.15 1.57 -4.96
C GLN A 92 8.79 0.50 -6.00
N ALA A 93 8.17 0.89 -7.11
CA ALA A 93 7.86 -0.04 -8.19
C ALA A 93 9.13 -0.69 -8.76
N LYS A 94 10.20 0.09 -8.96
CA LYS A 94 11.53 -0.42 -9.38
C LYS A 94 12.11 -1.38 -8.35
N THR A 95 12.00 -1.08 -7.06
CA THR A 95 12.43 -2.00 -5.99
C THR A 95 11.65 -3.32 -6.07
N MET A 96 10.33 -3.27 -6.34
CA MET A 96 9.51 -4.47 -6.51
C MET A 96 9.85 -5.25 -7.77
N GLY A 97 10.20 -4.58 -8.87
CA GLY A 97 10.72 -5.22 -10.09
C GLY A 97 12.00 -6.00 -9.81
N LYS A 98 12.99 -5.35 -9.18
CA LYS A 98 14.24 -6.01 -8.77
C LYS A 98 14.02 -7.17 -7.80
N ALA A 99 13.14 -7.01 -6.81
CA ALA A 99 12.82 -8.06 -5.86
C ALA A 99 12.22 -9.30 -6.55
N ARG A 100 11.34 -9.08 -7.54
CA ARG A 100 10.78 -10.12 -8.38
C ARG A 100 11.88 -10.84 -9.17
N ASP A 101 12.78 -10.10 -9.79
CA ASP A 101 13.87 -10.66 -10.57
C ASP A 101 14.87 -11.43 -9.69
N GLU A 102 15.19 -10.94 -8.49
CA GLU A 102 16.04 -11.65 -7.54
C GLU A 102 15.40 -12.98 -7.08
N MET A 103 14.09 -13.00 -6.84
CA MET A 103 13.36 -14.20 -6.45
C MET A 103 13.24 -15.23 -7.56
N HIS A 104 13.13 -14.79 -8.83
CA HIS A 104 13.04 -15.69 -9.98
C HIS A 104 14.40 -16.10 -10.54
N GLY A 105 15.39 -15.21 -10.47
CA GLY A 105 16.72 -15.39 -11.07
C GLY A 105 17.71 -16.10 -10.17
N LYS A 106 17.57 -16.02 -8.84
CA LYS A 106 18.36 -16.84 -7.93
C LYS A 106 17.70 -18.22 -7.85
N GLN A 107 18.37 -19.24 -8.37
CA GLN A 107 18.20 -20.61 -7.88
C GLN A 107 18.67 -20.63 -6.41
N VAL A 108 17.88 -20.06 -5.50
CA VAL A 108 18.13 -20.22 -4.08
C VAL A 108 17.87 -21.68 -3.77
N GLN A 109 18.96 -22.43 -3.57
CA GLN A 109 18.95 -23.89 -3.61
C GLN A 109 18.39 -24.48 -2.32
N THR A 110 18.44 -23.72 -1.22
CA THR A 110 18.01 -24.18 0.11
C THR A 110 16.89 -23.33 0.70
N THR A 111 16.05 -23.96 1.53
CA THR A 111 14.94 -23.28 2.22
C THR A 111 15.39 -22.14 3.15
N PRO A 112 16.46 -22.27 3.97
CA PRO A 112 16.91 -21.18 4.84
C PRO A 112 17.34 -19.93 4.06
N GLU A 113 18.12 -20.09 3.00
CA GLU A 113 18.54 -18.97 2.15
C GLU A 113 17.35 -18.26 1.50
N ARG A 114 16.29 -19.02 1.15
CA ARG A 114 15.06 -18.44 0.60
C ARG A 114 14.33 -17.59 1.64
N MET A 115 14.31 -18.03 2.91
CA MET A 115 13.74 -17.25 4.00
C MET A 115 14.53 -15.97 4.24
N ASP A 116 15.86 -16.02 4.20
CA ASP A 116 16.70 -14.84 4.38
C ASP A 116 16.54 -13.84 3.23
N LEU A 117 16.48 -14.31 1.98
CA LEU A 117 16.17 -13.47 0.82
C LEU A 117 14.79 -12.82 0.96
N ALA A 118 13.76 -13.60 1.31
CA ALA A 118 12.41 -13.06 1.50
C ALA A 118 12.38 -11.99 2.60
N ARG A 119 13.08 -12.21 3.72
CA ARG A 119 13.20 -11.22 4.81
C ARG A 119 13.93 -9.96 4.37
N LYS A 120 14.99 -10.08 3.57
CA LYS A 120 15.70 -8.92 3.00
C LYS A 120 14.76 -8.08 2.12
N LEU A 121 14.09 -8.73 1.16
CA LEU A 121 13.19 -8.05 0.23
C LEU A 121 11.97 -7.44 0.92
N ALA A 122 11.47 -8.08 1.99
CA ALA A 122 10.39 -7.53 2.80
C ALA A 122 10.79 -6.21 3.48
N ARG A 123 12.00 -6.12 4.04
CA ARG A 123 12.52 -4.87 4.65
C ARG A 123 12.70 -3.76 3.62
N GLU A 124 13.22 -4.09 2.43
CA GLU A 124 13.37 -3.11 1.34
C GLU A 124 12.00 -2.59 0.87
N ARG A 125 11.01 -3.48 0.79
CA ARG A 125 9.63 -3.11 0.49
C ARG A 125 9.05 -2.16 1.53
N GLU A 126 9.23 -2.47 2.81
CA GLU A 126 8.72 -1.67 3.94
C GLU A 126 9.27 -0.25 3.88
N GLN A 127 10.59 -0.09 3.75
CA GLN A 127 11.23 1.22 3.63
C GLN A 127 10.68 2.04 2.46
N GLY A 128 10.45 1.40 1.31
CA GLY A 128 9.85 2.09 0.17
C GLY A 128 8.39 2.46 0.39
N MET A 129 7.61 1.64 1.11
CA MET A 129 6.23 1.99 1.49
C MET A 129 6.20 3.18 2.45
N ASP A 130 7.15 3.28 3.38
CA ASP A 130 7.24 4.43 4.28
C ASP A 130 7.49 5.74 3.52
N LYS A 131 8.41 5.73 2.54
CA LYS A 131 8.65 6.88 1.65
C LYS A 131 7.39 7.27 0.88
N VAL A 132 6.69 6.29 0.31
CA VAL A 132 5.44 6.53 -0.42
C VAL A 132 4.36 7.09 0.51
N ALA A 133 4.23 6.56 1.72
CA ALA A 133 3.27 7.02 2.71
C ALA A 133 3.55 8.46 3.16
N GLN A 134 4.82 8.80 3.39
CA GLN A 134 5.23 10.16 3.72
C GLN A 134 4.91 11.13 2.56
N ALA A 135 5.24 10.78 1.32
CA ALA A 135 4.95 11.60 0.17
C ALA A 135 3.45 11.74 -0.10
N MET A 136 2.66 10.68 0.16
CA MET A 136 1.20 10.74 0.08
C MET A 136 0.60 11.71 1.10
N LYS A 137 1.08 11.69 2.35
CA LYS A 137 0.64 12.66 3.37
C LYS A 137 0.91 14.10 2.93
N ALA A 138 2.11 14.36 2.43
CA ALA A 138 2.48 15.68 1.90
C ALA A 138 1.59 16.10 0.71
N LEU A 139 1.28 15.19 -0.22
CA LEU A 139 0.32 15.45 -1.30
C LEU A 139 -1.07 15.78 -0.72
N TYR A 140 -1.58 14.97 0.20
CA TYR A 140 -2.91 15.12 0.81
C TYR A 140 -3.14 16.48 1.48
N GLU A 141 -2.10 17.05 2.08
CA GLU A 141 -2.13 18.38 2.69
C GLU A 141 -2.33 19.50 1.65
N THR A 142 -1.88 19.29 0.41
CA THR A 142 -2.04 20.27 -0.69
C THR A 142 -3.37 20.16 -1.45
N LEU A 143 -4.08 19.04 -1.29
CA LEU A 143 -5.33 18.77 -2.01
C LEU A 143 -6.51 19.56 -1.43
N THR A 144 -7.45 19.94 -2.30
CA THR A 144 -8.74 20.51 -1.84
C THR A 144 -9.59 19.43 -1.15
N PRO A 145 -10.60 19.80 -0.35
CA PRO A 145 -11.53 18.83 0.24
C PRO A 145 -12.17 17.88 -0.78
N GLU A 146 -12.51 18.38 -1.97
CA GLU A 146 -13.10 17.60 -3.05
C GLU A 146 -12.10 16.58 -3.63
N GLN A 147 -10.86 17.00 -3.88
CA GLN A 147 -9.81 16.12 -4.37
C GLN A 147 -9.44 15.04 -3.35
N ARG A 148 -9.40 15.38 -2.05
CA ARG A 148 -9.20 14.39 -0.98
C ARG A 148 -10.28 13.32 -1.00
N LYS A 149 -11.56 13.71 -1.13
CA LYS A 149 -12.67 12.76 -1.23
C LYS A 149 -12.51 11.82 -2.42
N VAL A 150 -12.07 12.33 -3.58
CA VAL A 150 -11.79 11.51 -4.77
C VAL A 150 -10.66 10.52 -4.50
N LEU A 151 -9.56 10.97 -3.92
CA LEU A 151 -8.41 10.14 -3.56
C LEU A 151 -8.79 9.02 -2.57
N ASP A 152 -9.59 9.35 -1.55
CA ASP A 152 -10.01 8.43 -0.50
C ASP A 152 -10.96 7.34 -1.03
N GLN A 153 -11.84 7.68 -1.98
CA GLN A 153 -12.71 6.71 -2.65
C GLN A 153 -11.90 5.69 -3.48
N GLN A 154 -10.81 6.16 -4.10
CA GLN A 154 -9.95 5.31 -4.92
C GLN A 154 -9.09 4.36 -4.07
N HIS A 155 -8.66 4.79 -2.87
CA HIS A 155 -7.93 3.95 -1.91
C HIS A 155 -8.85 3.03 -1.08
N GLY A 156 -10.07 3.46 -0.75
CA GLY A 156 -11.03 2.69 0.06
C GLY A 156 -11.78 1.60 -0.71
N GLY A 157 -11.82 1.66 -2.05
CA GLY A 157 -12.68 0.79 -2.89
C GLY A 157 -12.22 -0.65 -3.12
N ARG A 158 -11.12 -1.12 -2.50
CA ARG A 158 -10.57 -2.48 -2.75
C ARG A 158 -10.50 -3.40 -1.53
N MET A 159 -10.85 -2.92 -0.34
CA MET A 159 -10.80 -3.68 0.93
C MET A 159 -12.15 -4.31 1.32
N GLY A 160 -12.94 -4.84 0.36
CA GLY A 160 -14.29 -5.34 0.65
C GLY A 160 -14.79 -6.52 -0.18
N GLY A 161 -13.90 -7.25 -0.87
CA GLY A 161 -14.29 -8.20 -1.93
C GLY A 161 -13.81 -9.64 -1.79
N HIS A 162 -13.17 -10.05 -0.69
CA HIS A 162 -12.95 -11.48 -0.42
C HIS A 162 -14.15 -12.01 0.35
N ARG A 163 -15.27 -12.17 -0.36
CA ARG A 163 -16.39 -12.97 0.13
C ARG A 163 -15.86 -14.39 0.29
N MET A 164 -15.64 -14.79 1.55
CA MET A 164 -15.35 -16.17 1.93
C MET A 164 -16.42 -17.06 1.31
N HIS A 165 -16.07 -17.83 0.27
CA HIS A 165 -16.85 -18.99 -0.13
C HIS A 165 -16.50 -20.10 0.86
N GLY A 166 -17.33 -20.22 1.90
CA GLY A 166 -17.47 -21.41 2.73
C GLY A 166 -18.81 -22.06 2.40
#